data_AF-A0A655P0Q7-F1
#
_entry.id   AF-A0A655P0Q7-F1
#
_cell.length_a   1.000
_cell.length_b   1.000
_cell.length_c   1.000
_cell.angle_alpha   90.00
_cell.angle_beta   90.00
_cell.angle_gamma   90.00
#
_symmetry.space_group_name_H-M   'P 1'
#
loop_
_entity.id
_entity.type
_entity.pdbx_description
1 polymer ?
#
loop_
_entity_poly.entity_id
_entity_poly.type
_entity_poly.pdbx_seq_one_letter_code
_entity_poly.pdbx_strand_id
1 'polypeptide(L)'
;MEVVFIRHHTQAKEVNEHDFFYSQETGGTIVSSALKLMHEIIEARYPLGEWNIYGAQASDGDNWADDSPRCKELLSNKLLPYCQYYAYIEITRRSHQTLWHEYEKLQASFDNFAMKNIRSVEDIFPVFRELFQKENA
;
A
#
# COMPACT_ATOMS: atom_id res chain seq x y z
N MET A 1 -9.90 15.59 7.45
CA MET A 1 -9.40 14.33 6.88
C MET A 1 -9.12 14.60 5.42
N GLU A 2 -7.92 14.29 4.98
CA GLU A 2 -7.52 14.39 3.57
C GLU A 2 -7.27 12.99 3.03
N VAL A 3 -7.56 12.80 1.74
CA VAL A 3 -7.36 11.52 1.05
C VAL A 3 -6.60 11.79 -0.22
N VAL A 4 -5.49 11.06 -0.39
CA VAL A 4 -4.65 11.10 -1.58
C VAL A 4 -4.77 9.76 -2.28
N PHE A 5 -5.14 9.77 -3.56
CA PHE A 5 -5.22 8.56 -4.37
C PHE A 5 -3.96 8.44 -5.23
N ILE A 6 -3.26 7.32 -5.07
CA ILE A 6 -2.07 6.99 -5.88
C ILE A 6 -2.39 5.74 -6.68
N ARG A 7 -2.35 5.86 -8.01
CA ARG A 7 -2.35 4.69 -8.88
C ARG A 7 -0.95 4.41 -9.39
N HIS A 8 -0.72 3.17 -9.79
CA HIS A 8 0.53 2.78 -10.44
C HIS A 8 0.31 1.65 -11.43
N HIS A 9 1.22 1.61 -12.39
CA HIS A 9 1.48 0.50 -13.30
C HIS A 9 3.01 0.44 -13.41
N THR A 10 3.60 1.06 -14.44
CA THR A 10 5.06 1.26 -14.51
C THR A 10 5.52 2.57 -13.86
N GLN A 11 4.63 3.55 -13.75
CA GLN A 11 4.86 4.82 -13.06
C GLN A 11 3.68 5.13 -12.15
N ALA A 12 3.97 5.76 -11.01
CA ALA A 12 2.94 6.21 -10.08
C ALA A 12 2.48 7.63 -10.40
N LYS A 13 1.20 7.89 -10.16
CA LYS A 13 0.59 9.21 -10.29
C LYS A 13 -0.38 9.45 -9.14
N GLU A 14 -0.35 10.66 -8.60
CA GLU A 14 -1.44 11.19 -7.79
C GLU A 14 -2.59 11.53 -8.72
N VAL A 15 -3.79 11.08 -8.35
CA VAL A 15 -4.99 11.15 -9.18
C VAL A 15 -6.18 11.52 -8.32
N ASN A 16 -7.27 11.95 -8.96
CA ASN A 16 -8.54 12.11 -8.26
C ASN A 16 -9.24 10.76 -8.04
N GLU A 17 -10.27 10.75 -7.21
CA GLU A 17 -11.06 9.57 -6.86
C GLU A 17 -11.69 8.90 -8.09
N HIS A 18 -12.28 9.69 -8.98
CA HIS A 18 -12.93 9.16 -10.19
C HIS A 18 -11.93 8.37 -11.03
N ASP A 19 -10.81 9.00 -11.36
CA ASP A 19 -9.81 8.33 -12.19
C ASP A 19 -9.25 7.11 -11.44
N PHE A 20 -9.07 7.16 -10.11
CA PHE A 20 -8.56 6.04 -9.31
C PHE A 20 -9.41 4.77 -9.47
N PHE A 21 -10.73 4.90 -9.51
CA PHE A 21 -11.64 3.75 -9.63
C PHE A 21 -12.01 3.37 -11.06
N TYR A 22 -11.98 4.31 -12.01
CA TYR A 22 -12.54 4.09 -13.35
C TYR A 22 -11.50 4.09 -14.49
N SER A 23 -10.26 4.48 -14.25
CA SER A 23 -9.21 4.45 -15.27
C SER A 23 -8.58 3.06 -15.39
N GLN A 24 -8.48 2.55 -16.61
CA GLN A 24 -7.72 1.34 -16.92
C GLN A 24 -6.38 1.71 -17.58
N GLU A 25 -5.27 1.38 -16.93
CA GLU A 25 -3.94 1.42 -17.53
C GLU A 25 -3.38 -0.02 -17.55
N THR A 26 -2.91 -0.47 -18.71
CA THR A 26 -2.36 -1.82 -18.89
C THR A 26 -0.85 -1.76 -19.05
N GLY A 27 -0.10 -2.59 -18.33
CA GLY A 27 1.36 -2.67 -18.38
C GLY A 27 1.90 -3.58 -17.30
N GLY A 28 3.22 -3.67 -17.16
CA GLY A 28 3.84 -4.32 -15.99
C GLY A 28 3.67 -3.48 -14.73
N THR A 29 3.72 -4.13 -13.57
CA THR A 29 3.51 -3.50 -12.26
C THR A 29 4.84 -3.26 -11.55
N ILE A 30 5.10 -2.00 -11.17
CA ILE A 30 6.23 -1.54 -10.36
C ILE A 30 5.68 -0.81 -9.13
N VAL A 31 5.46 -1.56 -8.07
CA VAL A 31 4.88 -1.07 -6.80
C VAL A 31 5.77 -0.04 -6.13
N SER A 32 7.10 -0.16 -6.25
CA SER A 32 8.02 0.79 -5.60
C SER A 32 7.84 2.23 -6.08
N SER A 33 7.32 2.43 -7.30
CA SER A 33 6.99 3.75 -7.82
C SER A 33 5.90 4.44 -6.99
N ALA A 34 4.87 3.70 -6.56
CA ALA A 34 3.78 4.21 -5.74
C ALA A 34 4.25 4.55 -4.33
N LEU A 35 5.05 3.67 -3.73
CA LEU A 35 5.61 3.87 -2.39
C LEU A 35 6.55 5.08 -2.34
N LYS A 36 7.35 5.27 -3.40
CA LYS A 36 8.21 6.45 -3.53
C LYS A 36 7.38 7.73 -3.61
N LEU A 37 6.34 7.73 -4.46
CA LEU A 37 5.47 8.90 -4.60
C LEU A 37 4.71 9.20 -3.30
N MET A 38 4.24 8.17 -2.59
CA MET A 38 3.63 8.34 -1.27
C MET A 38 4.58 9.04 -0.29
N HIS A 39 5.85 8.61 -0.24
CA HIS A 39 6.85 9.23 0.62
C HIS A 39 7.10 10.70 0.24
N GLU A 40 7.26 11.00 -1.06
CA GLU A 40 7.44 12.37 -1.55
C GLU A 40 6.26 13.28 -1.17
N ILE A 41 5.04 12.77 -1.30
CA ILE A 41 3.81 13.48 -0.91
C ILE A 41 3.77 13.77 0.59
N ILE A 42 4.14 12.78 1.42
CA ILE A 42 4.20 12.93 2.87
C ILE A 42 5.20 14.03 3.24
N GLU A 43 6.43 13.96 2.72
CA GLU A 43 7.46 14.96 3.02
C GLU A 43 7.08 16.37 2.57
N ALA A 44 6.37 16.49 1.43
CA ALA A 44 6.00 17.79 0.87
C ALA A 44 4.78 18.45 1.53
N ARG A 45 3.79 17.66 1.98
CA ARG A 45 2.47 18.18 2.40
C ARG A 45 2.09 17.87 3.84
N TYR A 46 2.68 16.84 4.45
CA TYR A 46 2.21 16.28 5.71
C TYR A 46 3.35 16.18 6.74
N PRO A 47 3.78 17.30 7.34
CA PRO A 47 4.87 17.30 8.30
C PRO A 47 4.56 16.41 9.51
N LEU A 48 5.59 15.67 9.95
CA LEU A 48 5.52 14.80 11.12
C LEU A 48 5.15 15.60 12.38
N GLY A 49 4.16 15.10 13.12
CA GLY A 49 3.68 15.71 14.37
C GLY A 49 2.43 16.58 14.22
N GLU A 50 2.06 16.93 12.98
CA GLU A 50 0.80 17.62 12.69
C GLU A 50 -0.28 16.68 12.14
N TRP A 51 0.14 15.56 11.54
CA TRP A 51 -0.75 14.61 10.88
C TRP A 51 -0.55 13.18 11.40
N ASN A 52 -1.66 12.46 11.50
CA ASN A 52 -1.66 11.00 11.59
C ASN A 52 -1.81 10.44 10.18
N ILE A 53 -0.82 9.68 9.72
CA ILE A 53 -0.70 9.17 8.37
C ILE A 53 -1.09 7.69 8.36
N TYR A 54 -2.01 7.33 7.47
CA TYR A 54 -2.50 5.98 7.29
C TYR A 54 -2.34 5.57 5.83
N GLY A 55 -1.72 4.42 5.58
CA GLY A 55 -1.57 3.84 4.25
C GLY A 55 -2.52 2.68 4.01
N ALA A 56 -3.17 2.66 2.85
CA ALA A 56 -4.02 1.54 2.42
C ALA A 56 -3.66 1.15 0.98
N GLN A 57 -3.15 -0.06 0.80
CA GLN A 57 -2.75 -0.61 -0.49
C GLN A 57 -3.59 -1.84 -0.82
N ALA A 58 -4.19 -1.86 -2.01
CA ALA A 58 -4.85 -3.03 -2.56
C ALA A 58 -4.21 -3.38 -3.91
N SER A 59 -3.84 -4.65 -4.11
CA SER A 59 -3.31 -5.14 -5.39
C SER A 59 -3.64 -6.62 -5.58
N ASP A 60 -3.49 -7.15 -6.79
CA ASP A 60 -3.59 -8.60 -7.06
C ASP A 60 -2.29 -9.38 -6.76
N GLY A 61 -1.27 -8.69 -6.22
CA GLY A 61 0.04 -9.22 -5.89
C GLY A 61 1.02 -9.23 -7.05
N ASP A 62 0.63 -8.77 -8.25
CA ASP A 62 1.54 -8.63 -9.38
C ASP A 62 2.57 -7.54 -9.11
N ASN A 63 3.84 -7.89 -9.25
CA ASN A 63 4.94 -6.93 -9.20
C ASN A 63 6.15 -7.53 -9.92
N TRP A 64 7.01 -6.68 -10.46
CA TRP A 64 8.30 -7.13 -10.94
C TRP A 64 9.12 -7.74 -9.78
N ALA A 65 9.64 -8.96 -9.99
CA ALA A 65 10.32 -9.70 -8.94
C ALA A 65 11.52 -8.93 -8.35
N ASP A 66 12.28 -8.24 -9.21
CA ASP A 66 13.43 -7.41 -8.80
C ASP A 66 12.99 -6.10 -8.08
N ASP A 67 11.72 -5.73 -8.19
CA ASP A 67 11.15 -4.55 -7.53
C ASP A 67 10.62 -4.86 -6.11
N SER A 68 10.21 -6.10 -5.84
CA SER A 68 9.65 -6.49 -4.53
C SER A 68 10.60 -6.22 -3.34
N PRO A 69 11.91 -6.54 -3.40
CA PRO A 69 12.83 -6.19 -2.31
C PRO A 69 12.90 -4.70 -2.03
N ARG A 70 12.85 -3.88 -3.08
CA ARG A 70 12.85 -2.41 -2.98
C ARG A 70 11.58 -1.88 -2.31
N CYS A 71 10.42 -2.51 -2.58
CA CYS A 71 9.17 -2.15 -1.92
C CYS A 71 9.27 -2.31 -0.40
N LYS A 72 9.83 -3.43 0.05
CA LYS A 72 10.09 -3.68 1.47
C LYS A 72 11.00 -2.60 2.07
N GLU A 73 12.12 -2.28 1.42
CA GLU A 73 13.05 -1.26 1.89
C GLU A 73 12.41 0.14 1.99
N LEU A 74 11.59 0.50 1.01
CA LEU A 74 10.85 1.77 1.04
C LEU A 74 9.84 1.79 2.20
N LEU A 75 9.08 0.72 2.38
CA LEU A 75 8.15 0.63 3.50
C LEU A 75 8.89 0.72 4.83
N SER A 76 9.90 -0.12 5.06
CA SER A 76 10.61 -0.19 6.34
C SER A 76 11.32 1.11 6.70
N ASN A 77 11.95 1.77 5.73
CA ASN A 77 12.87 2.87 6.00
C ASN A 77 12.24 4.25 5.79
N LYS A 78 11.19 4.36 4.95
CA LYS A 78 10.66 5.64 4.47
C LYS A 78 9.19 5.88 4.77
N LEU A 79 8.39 4.83 4.94
CA LEU A 79 6.95 4.98 5.15
C LEU A 79 6.52 4.56 6.56
N LEU A 80 6.82 3.33 6.99
CA LEU A 80 6.39 2.83 8.30
C LEU A 80 6.84 3.69 9.49
N PRO A 81 8.03 4.33 9.50
CA PRO A 81 8.39 5.26 10.57
C PRO A 81 7.55 6.55 10.61
N TYR A 82 6.86 6.88 9.51
CA TYR A 82 6.04 8.08 9.34
C TYR A 82 4.54 7.79 9.43
N CYS A 83 4.15 6.51 9.33
CA CYS A 83 2.76 6.07 9.36
C CYS A 83 2.37 5.59 10.76
N GLN A 84 1.16 5.96 11.20
CA GLN A 84 0.50 5.36 12.34
C GLN A 84 0.09 3.94 12.00
N TYR A 85 -0.36 3.70 10.77
CA TYR A 85 -0.64 2.36 10.26
C TYR A 85 -0.46 2.24 8.77
N TYR A 86 -0.13 1.04 8.32
CA TYR A 86 -0.17 0.68 6.92
C TYR A 86 -0.83 -0.70 6.72
N ALA A 87 -1.90 -0.71 5.93
CA ALA A 87 -2.65 -1.92 5.58
C ALA A 87 -2.42 -2.31 4.12
N TYR A 88 -1.99 -3.55 3.90
CA TYR A 88 -1.91 -4.17 2.57
C TYR A 88 -2.95 -5.25 2.39
N ILE A 89 -3.66 -5.23 1.27
CA ILE A 89 -4.59 -6.26 0.86
C ILE A 89 -4.15 -6.83 -0.48
N GLU A 90 -3.96 -8.15 -0.51
CA GLU A 90 -3.74 -8.89 -1.75
C GLU A 90 -5.04 -9.56 -2.20
N ILE A 91 -5.48 -9.28 -3.42
CA ILE A 91 -6.69 -9.84 -4.02
C ILE A 91 -6.27 -10.95 -5.00
N THR A 92 -6.07 -12.16 -4.50
CA THR A 92 -5.67 -13.27 -5.36
C THR A 92 -6.22 -14.60 -4.86
N ARG A 93 -6.51 -15.48 -5.81
CA ARG A 93 -6.81 -16.91 -5.57
C ARG A 93 -5.62 -17.81 -5.91
N ARG A 94 -4.54 -17.22 -6.44
CA ARG A 94 -3.33 -17.92 -6.85
C ARG A 94 -2.38 -18.04 -5.67
N SER A 95 -1.30 -18.78 -5.86
CA SER A 95 -0.16 -18.74 -4.95
C SER A 95 0.37 -17.31 -4.82
N HIS A 96 0.77 -16.96 -3.61
CA HIS A 96 1.38 -15.67 -3.30
C HIS A 96 2.62 -15.41 -4.17
N GLN A 97 2.80 -14.15 -4.54
CA GLN A 97 3.94 -13.69 -5.33
C GLN A 97 5.08 -13.17 -4.45
N THR A 98 6.19 -12.75 -5.06
CA THR A 98 7.38 -12.23 -4.36
C THR A 98 7.05 -11.05 -3.45
N LEU A 99 6.11 -10.19 -3.83
CA LEU A 99 5.72 -9.03 -3.03
C LEU A 99 5.14 -9.43 -1.67
N TRP A 100 4.23 -10.41 -1.65
CA TRP A 100 3.64 -10.94 -0.43
C TRP A 100 4.74 -11.43 0.54
N HIS A 101 5.67 -12.24 0.05
CA HIS A 101 6.74 -12.79 0.89
C HIS A 101 7.71 -11.74 1.43
N GLU A 102 7.97 -10.67 0.68
CA GLU A 102 8.75 -9.55 1.19
C GLU A 102 7.96 -8.76 2.25
N TYR A 103 6.65 -8.64 2.12
CA TYR A 103 5.78 -7.96 3.09
C TYR A 103 5.54 -8.79 4.35
N GLU A 104 5.53 -10.13 4.28
CA GLU A 104 5.48 -11.00 5.48
C GLU A 104 6.64 -10.69 6.44
N LYS A 105 7.82 -10.37 5.89
CA LYS A 105 8.99 -9.96 6.69
C LYS A 105 8.77 -8.64 7.42
N LEU A 106 8.02 -7.71 6.81
CA LEU A 106 7.62 -6.45 7.45
C LEU A 106 6.63 -6.71 8.57
N GLN A 107 5.59 -7.52 8.33
CA GLN A 107 4.60 -7.85 9.34
C GLN A 107 5.22 -8.51 10.58
N ALA A 108 6.28 -9.30 10.40
CA ALA A 108 7.03 -9.88 11.52
C ALA A 108 7.89 -8.87 12.30
N SER A 109 8.16 -7.68 11.74
CA SER A 109 9.12 -6.70 12.27
C SER A 109 8.50 -5.37 12.70
N PHE A 110 7.27 -5.08 12.28
CA PHE A 110 6.59 -3.80 12.49
C PHE A 110 5.16 -4.04 12.97
N ASP A 111 4.84 -3.52 14.17
CA ASP A 111 3.51 -3.65 14.76
C ASP A 111 2.46 -2.78 14.03
N ASN A 112 2.91 -1.69 13.39
CA ASN A 112 2.06 -0.75 12.64
C ASN A 112 1.89 -1.14 11.16
N PHE A 113 2.14 -2.40 10.80
CA PHE A 113 1.91 -2.95 9.47
C PHE A 113 1.04 -4.19 9.55
N ALA A 114 -0.01 -4.24 8.73
CA ALA A 114 -0.82 -5.43 8.58
C ALA A 114 -1.08 -5.77 7.13
N MET A 115 -1.18 -7.07 6.87
CA MET A 115 -1.54 -7.57 5.56
C MET A 115 -2.57 -8.69 5.63
N LYS A 116 -3.42 -8.76 4.62
CA LYS A 116 -4.40 -9.84 4.43
C LYS A 116 -4.54 -10.22 2.96
N ASN A 117 -4.79 -11.50 2.72
CA ASN A 117 -5.23 -12.00 1.43
C ASN A 117 -6.76 -12.11 1.40
N ILE A 118 -7.36 -11.69 0.30
CA ILE A 118 -8.78 -11.84 0.00
C ILE A 118 -8.98 -12.41 -1.41
N ARG A 119 -10.19 -12.91 -1.68
CA ARG A 119 -10.50 -13.63 -2.93
C ARG A 119 -11.32 -12.83 -3.92
N SER A 120 -11.84 -11.68 -3.50
CA SER A 120 -12.82 -10.89 -4.24
C SER A 120 -12.66 -9.40 -3.93
N VAL A 121 -13.05 -8.52 -4.86
CA VAL A 121 -12.94 -7.07 -4.72
C VAL A 121 -13.96 -6.53 -3.72
N GLU A 122 -15.09 -7.23 -3.58
CA GLU A 122 -16.16 -6.95 -2.64
C GLU A 122 -15.69 -7.02 -1.18
N ASP A 123 -14.64 -7.81 -0.92
CA ASP A 123 -14.05 -7.97 0.41
C ASP A 123 -13.08 -6.84 0.79
N ILE A 124 -12.71 -5.95 -0.13
CA ILE A 124 -11.72 -4.88 0.14
C ILE A 124 -12.17 -3.97 1.28
N PHE A 125 -13.35 -3.35 1.15
CA PHE A 125 -13.88 -2.43 2.16
C PHE A 125 -14.10 -3.06 3.54
N PRO A 126 -14.75 -4.23 3.68
CA PRO A 126 -14.92 -4.84 5.00
C PRO A 126 -13.58 -5.22 5.64
N VAL A 127 -12.60 -5.69 4.85
CA VAL A 127 -11.29 -6.06 5.38
C VAL A 127 -10.46 -4.84 5.78
N PHE A 128 -10.45 -3.76 4.99
CA PHE A 128 -9.80 -2.52 5.44
C PHE A 128 -10.43 -2.01 6.73
N ARG A 129 -11.76 -2.02 6.84
CA ARG A 129 -12.44 -1.61 8.07
C ARG A 129 -11.98 -2.43 9.28
N GLU A 130 -11.83 -3.75 9.13
CA GLU A 130 -11.31 -4.60 10.21
C GLU A 130 -9.87 -4.25 10.57
N LEU A 131 -8.99 -4.05 9.58
CA LEU A 131 -7.59 -3.75 9.80
C LEU A 131 -7.41 -2.42 10.55
N PHE A 132 -8.12 -1.37 10.16
CA PHE A 132 -8.04 -0.06 10.84
C PHE A 132 -8.83 0.02 12.16
N GLN A 133 -9.75 -0.91 12.42
CA GLN A 133 -10.43 -0.99 13.73
C GLN A 133 -9.52 -1.57 14.82
N LYS A 134 -8.65 -2.53 14.48
CA LYS A 134 -7.74 -3.17 15.45
C LYS A 134 -6.68 -2.23 16.04
N GLU A 135 -6.39 -1.14 15.35
CA GLU A 135 -5.49 -0.07 15.82
C GLU A 135 -6.09 0.81 16.94
N ASN A 136 -7.43 0.90 17.00
CA ASN A 136 -8.12 1.77 17.96
C ASN A 136 -8.59 1.02 19.22
N ALA A 137 -8.20 -0.25 19.38
CA ALA A 137 -8.68 -1.15 20.44
C ALA A 137 -7.61 -1.41 21.51
#